data_AF-A0A9D5S0S7-F1
#
_entry.id   AF-A0A9D5S0S7-F1
#
_cell.length_a   1.000
_cell.length_b   1.000
_cell.length_c   1.000
_cell.angle_alpha   90.00
_cell.angle_beta   90.00
_cell.angle_gamma   90.00
#
_symmetry.space_group_name_H-M   'P 1'
#
loop_
_entity.id
_entity.type
_entity.pdbx_description
1 polymer ?
#
loop_
_entity_poly.entity_id
_entity_poly.type
_entity_poly.pdbx_seq_one_letter_code
_entity_poly.pdbx_strand_id
1 'polypeptide(L)'
;MIEKGNLSEFNKANFRDISECIDPEITAILSKNSNLFPKIYLLLTETTKFYTENFADLQSHIKREKRLVIFETPSRVSMTHEYTIEGANDLSQGFHFLFNTRERLSWLKISLEDKRVSIASRAKVVDFLSCKLGEELNKLSSLLDTSEKDLASRLYDLSDGKPCFVEYNQKEYKGQQSLLLSITFFDSIRNKAKLRNKGWWTPLQEKEITYNYSTISGNANAWVYFKAPANFILSATPNADEGKYEISPSNDDEITSIVITPKGDKLSVDFNIYINVPNALKVWYNMMLYLSYAGVLWGILLVGFKTKVSISDNMIETFNNCSYAIIAALIATRGWLMSEEQVMKKISNRYTTIICILISLIIYLSFACYKSSKTATTTEVVNQEYFICNDTIIDDTHNNVNIFIDDTLDLQDSINPTASCSLQVPIATSQQSPVQGQSDIPSGSVTKDMYLDVNGNQKCSDFGNSECSIFGIKTTVLFASAVQ
;
A
#
# COMPACT_ATOMS: atom_id res chain seq x y z
N MET A 1 -1.55 -0.24 -18.89
CA MET A 1 -0.15 0.24 -18.80
C MET A 1 0.52 -0.56 -17.69
N ILE A 2 1.73 -1.11 -17.90
CA ILE A 2 2.43 -1.86 -16.84
C ILE A 2 3.50 -0.97 -16.20
N GLU A 3 3.47 -0.87 -14.88
CA GLU A 3 4.58 -0.33 -14.08
C GLU A 3 5.44 -1.50 -13.57
N LYS A 4 6.71 -1.50 -13.97
CA LYS A 4 7.71 -2.45 -13.46
C LYS A 4 8.32 -1.91 -12.18
N GLY A 5 8.57 -2.79 -11.23
CA GLY A 5 9.41 -2.48 -10.07
C GLY A 5 10.02 -3.74 -9.47
N ASN A 6 10.81 -3.56 -8.42
CA ASN A 6 11.45 -4.66 -7.71
C ASN A 6 11.24 -4.56 -6.20
N LEU A 7 11.22 -5.71 -5.54
CA LEU A 7 11.32 -5.83 -4.09
C LEU A 7 12.80 -5.85 -3.67
N SER A 8 13.03 -5.56 -2.40
CA SER A 8 14.35 -5.56 -1.77
C SER A 8 14.97 -6.96 -1.84
N GLU A 9 16.27 -6.99 -2.11
CA GLU A 9 17.03 -8.23 -2.16
C GLU A 9 17.40 -8.65 -0.73
N PHE A 10 16.82 -9.76 -0.27
CA PHE A 10 17.09 -10.29 1.06
C PHE A 10 18.16 -11.39 0.99
N ASN A 11 19.25 -11.21 1.72
CA ASN A 11 20.35 -12.18 1.82
C ASN A 11 20.99 -12.59 0.47
N LYS A 12 20.96 -11.71 -0.54
CA LYS A 12 21.52 -12.00 -1.85
C LYS A 12 23.06 -12.09 -1.79
N ALA A 13 23.60 -13.13 -2.40
CA ALA A 13 25.02 -13.22 -2.70
C ALA A 13 25.31 -12.34 -3.92
N ASN A 14 26.25 -11.41 -3.77
CA ASN A 14 26.69 -10.58 -4.87
C ASN A 14 28.20 -10.36 -4.75
N PHE A 15 28.84 -10.34 -5.91
CA PHE A 15 30.25 -10.08 -6.05
C PHE A 15 30.44 -8.58 -6.33
N ARG A 16 31.31 -7.95 -5.55
CA ARG A 16 31.80 -6.60 -5.78
C ARG A 16 33.28 -6.69 -6.12
N ASP A 17 33.72 -5.97 -7.15
CA ASP A 17 35.15 -5.82 -7.41
C ASP A 17 35.81 -5.08 -6.23
N ILE A 18 37.02 -5.49 -5.87
CA ILE A 18 37.77 -4.83 -4.79
C ILE A 18 38.06 -3.36 -5.10
N SER A 19 38.17 -3.01 -6.38
CA SER A 19 38.37 -1.63 -6.86
C SER A 19 37.20 -0.69 -6.57
N GLU A 20 36.00 -1.22 -6.32
CA GLU A 20 34.83 -0.45 -5.89
C GLU A 20 34.83 -0.14 -4.39
N CYS A 21 35.82 -0.66 -3.64
CA CYS A 21 35.99 -0.32 -2.24
C CYS A 21 36.45 1.14 -2.10
N ILE A 22 35.76 1.90 -1.25
CA ILE A 22 35.99 3.34 -1.04
C ILE A 22 37.38 3.60 -0.40
N ASP A 23 38.01 2.56 0.17
CA ASP A 23 39.25 2.67 0.91
C ASP A 23 40.49 2.41 0.04
N PRO A 24 41.24 3.44 -0.37
CA PRO A 24 42.34 3.29 -1.33
C PRO A 24 43.53 2.53 -0.75
N GLU A 25 43.80 2.63 0.55
CA GLU A 25 44.93 1.97 1.21
C GLU A 25 44.72 0.46 1.27
N ILE A 26 43.54 0.05 1.78
CA ILE A 26 43.17 -1.37 1.85
C ILE A 26 43.08 -1.96 0.44
N THR A 27 42.53 -1.21 -0.51
CA THR A 27 42.41 -1.66 -1.91
C THR A 27 43.79 -1.85 -2.57
N ALA A 28 44.75 -0.95 -2.33
CA ALA A 28 46.09 -1.06 -2.88
C ALA A 28 46.85 -2.29 -2.35
N ILE A 29 46.66 -2.64 -1.07
CA ILE A 29 47.28 -3.82 -0.46
C ILE A 29 46.61 -5.10 -0.98
N LEU A 30 45.27 -5.17 -0.94
CA LEU A 30 44.52 -6.37 -1.29
C LEU A 30 44.56 -6.69 -2.79
N SER A 31 44.62 -5.68 -3.67
CA SER A 31 44.76 -5.90 -5.12
C SER A 31 46.07 -6.57 -5.50
N LYS A 32 47.15 -6.36 -4.74
CA LYS A 32 48.47 -6.98 -4.97
C LYS A 32 48.68 -8.27 -4.19
N ASN A 33 47.95 -8.46 -3.09
CA ASN A 33 48.21 -9.51 -2.10
C ASN A 33 46.94 -10.30 -1.72
N SER A 34 45.97 -10.45 -2.61
CA SER A 34 44.68 -11.11 -2.30
C SER A 34 44.85 -12.51 -1.68
N ASN A 35 45.84 -13.28 -2.14
CA ASN A 35 46.15 -14.62 -1.63
C ASN A 35 46.64 -14.63 -0.16
N LEU A 36 47.19 -13.52 0.33
CA LEU A 36 47.65 -13.39 1.72
C LEU A 36 46.51 -13.03 2.69
N PHE A 37 45.39 -12.54 2.16
CA PHE A 37 44.25 -12.06 2.92
C PHE A 37 42.92 -12.64 2.40
N PRO A 38 42.77 -13.98 2.26
CA PRO A 38 41.61 -14.57 1.60
C PRO A 38 40.29 -14.27 2.34
N LYS A 39 40.28 -14.22 3.67
CA LYS A 39 39.06 -13.92 4.44
C LYS A 39 38.69 -12.44 4.34
N ILE A 40 39.66 -11.53 4.46
CA ILE A 40 39.40 -10.09 4.33
C ILE A 40 38.97 -9.77 2.89
N TYR A 41 39.61 -10.37 1.90
CA TYR A 41 39.22 -10.24 0.50
C TYR A 41 37.78 -10.72 0.28
N LEU A 42 37.42 -11.90 0.80
CA LEU A 42 36.06 -12.43 0.72
C LEU A 42 35.04 -11.54 1.44
N LEU A 43 35.38 -11.00 2.61
CA LEU A 43 34.54 -10.06 3.35
C LEU A 43 34.19 -8.82 2.52
N LEU A 44 35.15 -8.27 1.76
CA LEU A 44 34.97 -7.03 1.00
C LEU A 44 34.42 -7.23 -0.42
N THR A 45 34.54 -8.44 -0.98
CA THR A 45 34.08 -8.77 -2.35
C THR A 45 32.78 -9.56 -2.36
N GLU A 46 32.60 -10.53 -1.44
CA GLU A 46 31.40 -11.36 -1.31
C GLU A 46 30.94 -11.41 0.17
N THR A 47 30.61 -10.27 0.76
CA THR A 47 30.28 -10.14 2.20
C THR A 47 29.24 -11.16 2.71
N THR A 48 28.14 -11.36 1.99
CA THR A 48 27.09 -12.33 2.37
C THR A 48 27.65 -13.76 2.43
N LYS A 49 28.52 -14.12 1.48
CA LYS A 49 29.16 -15.44 1.43
C LYS A 49 30.17 -15.60 2.57
N PHE A 50 30.98 -14.57 2.85
CA PHE A 50 31.88 -14.56 4.01
C PHE A 50 31.11 -14.91 5.29
N TYR A 51 30.01 -14.21 5.60
CA TYR A 51 29.26 -14.48 6.82
C TYR A 51 28.61 -15.86 6.82
N THR A 52 28.04 -16.26 5.69
CA THR A 52 27.41 -17.58 5.52
C THR A 52 28.38 -18.74 5.72
N GLU A 53 29.62 -18.62 5.25
CA GLU A 53 30.63 -19.68 5.38
C GLU A 53 31.31 -19.68 6.75
N ASN A 54 31.50 -18.50 7.35
CA ASN A 54 32.28 -18.37 8.57
C ASN A 54 31.44 -18.42 9.85
N PHE A 55 30.13 -18.20 9.76
CA PHE A 55 29.17 -18.17 10.87
C PHE A 55 27.90 -18.98 10.54
N ALA A 56 28.07 -20.19 10.02
CA ALA A 56 26.98 -21.04 9.50
C ALA A 56 26.13 -21.75 10.57
N ASP A 57 26.46 -21.60 11.85
CA ASP A 57 25.96 -22.46 12.94
C ASP A 57 24.43 -22.54 12.96
N LEU A 58 23.74 -21.40 13.01
CA LEU A 58 22.27 -21.36 12.98
C LEU A 58 21.69 -21.86 11.65
N GLN A 59 22.30 -21.50 10.52
CA GLN A 59 21.79 -21.84 9.20
C GLN A 59 21.81 -23.36 8.95
N SER A 60 22.80 -24.07 9.49
CA SER A 60 22.90 -25.53 9.39
C SER A 60 21.74 -26.29 10.06
N HIS A 61 21.07 -25.64 11.01
CA HIS A 61 19.92 -26.18 11.74
C HIS A 61 18.57 -25.83 11.09
N ILE A 62 18.54 -24.94 10.09
CA ILE A 62 17.32 -24.59 9.36
C ILE A 62 16.99 -25.71 8.36
N LYS A 63 15.83 -26.36 8.56
CA LYS A 63 15.34 -27.46 7.71
C LYS A 63 14.22 -27.07 6.77
N ARG A 64 13.44 -26.06 7.14
CA ARG A 64 12.30 -25.57 6.34
C ARG A 64 12.32 -24.05 6.32
N GLU A 65 12.04 -23.48 5.16
CA GLU A 65 11.83 -22.06 4.98
C GLU A 65 10.42 -21.78 4.50
N LYS A 66 9.82 -20.69 4.96
CA LYS A 66 8.57 -20.19 4.42
C LYS A 66 8.65 -18.67 4.24
N ARG A 67 8.21 -18.19 3.09
CA ARG A 67 8.18 -16.77 2.73
C ARG A 67 6.74 -16.39 2.48
N LEU A 68 6.23 -15.45 3.24
CA LEU A 68 4.93 -14.85 3.02
C LEU A 68 5.14 -13.43 2.52
N VAL A 69 4.64 -13.17 1.32
CA VAL A 69 4.73 -11.90 0.60
C VAL A 69 3.31 -11.38 0.45
N ILE A 70 2.87 -10.55 1.39
CA ILE A 70 1.48 -10.09 1.49
C ILE A 70 1.41 -8.61 1.10
N PHE A 71 0.76 -8.31 -0.01
CA PHE A 71 0.60 -6.94 -0.48
C PHE A 71 -0.50 -6.23 0.32
N GLU A 72 -0.13 -5.20 1.10
CA GLU A 72 -1.11 -4.30 1.74
C GLU A 72 -1.69 -3.33 0.70
N THR A 73 -0.83 -2.90 -0.22
CA THR A 73 -1.20 -2.13 -1.40
C THR A 73 -0.37 -2.62 -2.57
N PRO A 74 -0.74 -2.26 -3.81
CA PRO A 74 0.11 -2.59 -4.95
C PRO A 74 1.52 -1.99 -4.91
N SER A 75 1.90 -1.13 -3.94
CA SER A 75 3.30 -0.64 -3.80
C SER A 75 3.97 -1.01 -2.49
N ARG A 76 3.23 -1.58 -1.52
CA ARG A 76 3.72 -1.85 -0.17
C ARG A 76 3.39 -3.27 0.20
N VAL A 77 4.40 -3.98 0.69
CA VAL A 77 4.32 -5.40 0.99
C VAL A 77 4.80 -5.67 2.41
N SER A 78 4.09 -6.54 3.10
CA SER A 78 4.53 -7.16 4.34
C SER A 78 5.26 -8.45 3.98
N MET A 79 6.54 -8.50 4.31
CA MET A 79 7.39 -9.67 4.13
C MET A 79 7.50 -10.40 5.45
N THR A 80 7.17 -11.69 5.48
CA THR A 80 7.43 -12.56 6.63
C THR A 80 8.26 -13.75 6.18
N HIS A 81 9.40 -13.95 6.82
CA HIS A 81 10.29 -15.07 6.59
C HIS A 81 10.30 -15.96 7.83
N GLU A 82 9.85 -17.20 7.68
CA GLU A 82 9.77 -18.20 8.72
C GLU A 82 10.81 -19.29 8.46
N TYR A 83 11.52 -19.69 9.51
CA TYR A 83 12.50 -20.76 9.48
C TYR A 83 12.19 -21.75 10.59
N THR A 84 12.06 -23.02 10.23
CA THR A 84 12.01 -24.09 11.22
C THR A 84 13.42 -24.58 11.50
N ILE A 85 13.86 -24.36 12.74
CA ILE A 85 15.15 -24.79 13.27
C ILE A 85 14.92 -26.14 13.96
N GLU A 86 15.62 -27.18 13.52
CA GLU A 86 15.59 -28.50 14.14
C GLU A 86 16.98 -28.82 14.73
N GLY A 87 17.02 -29.53 15.87
CA GLY A 87 18.27 -29.84 16.55
C GLY A 87 18.88 -28.66 17.32
N ALA A 88 18.07 -27.65 17.69
CA ALA A 88 18.55 -26.44 18.34
C ALA A 88 19.26 -26.66 19.70
N ASN A 89 19.17 -27.86 20.29
CA ASN A 89 19.91 -28.20 21.51
C ASN A 89 21.43 -28.17 21.30
N ASP A 90 21.90 -28.36 20.06
CA ASP A 90 23.32 -28.35 19.69
C ASP A 90 23.86 -26.92 19.45
N LEU A 91 22.97 -25.92 19.33
CA LEU A 91 23.36 -24.52 19.23
C LEU A 91 23.90 -24.01 20.57
N SER A 92 25.10 -23.42 20.53
CA SER A 92 25.70 -22.79 21.69
C SER A 92 24.90 -21.56 22.12
N GLN A 93 24.92 -21.25 23.41
CA GLN A 93 24.35 -20.00 23.91
C GLN A 93 25.14 -18.81 23.36
N GLY A 94 24.45 -17.83 22.78
CA GLY A 94 25.10 -16.65 22.23
C GLY A 94 24.39 -16.05 21.04
N PHE A 95 25.11 -15.25 20.25
CA PHE A 95 24.60 -14.59 19.06
C PHE A 95 25.02 -15.35 17.81
N HIS A 96 24.06 -15.66 16.95
CA HIS A 96 24.28 -16.43 15.74
C HIS A 96 23.90 -15.63 14.50
N PHE A 97 24.69 -15.77 13.43
CA PHE A 97 24.42 -15.08 12.17
C PHE A 97 23.14 -15.60 11.52
N LEU A 98 22.29 -14.69 11.09
CA LEU A 98 21.02 -15.02 10.46
C LEU A 98 21.01 -14.62 8.98
N PHE A 99 21.22 -13.34 8.67
CA PHE A 99 21.22 -12.83 7.30
C PHE A 99 22.12 -11.60 7.15
N ASN A 100 22.52 -11.28 5.93
CA ASN A 100 23.12 -10.00 5.57
C ASN A 100 22.13 -9.17 4.73
N THR A 101 21.93 -7.90 5.08
CA THR A 101 21.08 -6.98 4.30
C THR A 101 21.84 -5.74 3.90
N ARG A 102 21.68 -5.33 2.64
CA ARG A 102 22.22 -4.04 2.14
C ARG A 102 21.27 -2.90 2.39
N GLU A 103 19.98 -3.23 2.41
CA GLU A 103 18.92 -2.27 2.46
C GLU A 103 18.32 -2.20 3.86
N ARG A 104 17.85 -1.01 4.21
CA ARG A 104 17.19 -0.78 5.50
C ARG A 104 15.83 -1.47 5.50
N LEU A 105 15.71 -2.50 6.32
CA LEU A 105 14.44 -3.21 6.54
C LEU A 105 13.55 -2.37 7.46
N SER A 106 12.43 -1.89 6.92
CA SER A 106 11.51 -1.05 7.67
C SER A 106 10.69 -1.89 8.65
N TRP A 107 10.64 -1.45 9.91
CA TRP A 107 9.86 -2.09 10.97
C TRP A 107 10.22 -3.57 11.17
N LEU A 108 11.51 -3.89 11.04
CA LEU A 108 12.03 -5.22 11.28
C LEU A 108 11.63 -5.72 12.67
N LYS A 109 10.98 -6.88 12.70
CA LYS A 109 10.69 -7.66 13.89
C LYS A 109 11.28 -9.04 13.68
N ILE A 110 12.00 -9.53 14.68
CA ILE A 110 12.51 -10.90 14.70
C ILE A 110 11.99 -11.54 15.97
N SER A 111 11.39 -12.72 15.83
CA SER A 111 10.87 -13.51 16.94
C SER A 111 11.28 -14.97 16.83
N LEU A 112 11.46 -15.61 17.97
CA LEU A 112 11.67 -17.04 18.13
C LEU A 112 10.57 -17.55 19.06
N GLU A 113 9.75 -18.50 18.60
CA GLU A 113 8.57 -18.98 19.35
C GLU A 113 7.70 -17.83 19.87
N ASP A 114 7.35 -16.89 18.98
CA ASP A 114 6.56 -15.67 19.24
C ASP A 114 7.19 -14.65 20.21
N LYS A 115 8.37 -14.94 20.78
CA LYS A 115 9.11 -14.02 21.63
C LYS A 115 10.11 -13.21 20.82
N ARG A 116 10.18 -11.90 21.07
CA ARG A 116 11.18 -11.06 20.40
C ARG A 116 12.59 -11.44 20.83
N VAL A 117 13.49 -11.58 19.87
CA VAL A 117 14.90 -11.88 20.13
C VAL A 117 15.74 -10.61 20.18
N SER A 118 16.81 -10.66 20.97
CA SER A 118 17.84 -9.61 20.95
C SER A 118 18.68 -9.70 19.69
N ILE A 119 19.10 -8.55 19.16
CA ILE A 119 20.00 -8.44 18.01
C ILE A 119 21.36 -7.96 18.50
N ALA A 120 22.46 -8.52 17.97
CA ALA A 120 23.81 -8.12 18.37
C ALA A 120 24.07 -6.64 18.06
N SER A 121 24.73 -5.95 18.98
CA SER A 121 25.20 -4.59 18.75
C SER A 121 26.40 -4.57 17.79
N ARG A 122 26.66 -3.43 17.16
CA ARG A 122 27.84 -3.22 16.29
C ARG A 122 29.13 -3.68 16.96
N ALA A 123 29.34 -3.35 18.23
CA ALA A 123 30.53 -3.74 18.97
C ALA A 123 30.71 -5.27 19.01
N LYS A 124 29.66 -6.01 19.37
CA LYS A 124 29.69 -7.48 19.39
C LYS A 124 30.00 -8.08 18.01
N VAL A 125 29.42 -7.52 16.96
CA VAL A 125 29.67 -8.00 15.58
C VAL A 125 31.12 -7.73 15.16
N VAL A 126 31.68 -6.56 15.50
CA VAL A 126 33.09 -6.24 15.25
C VAL A 126 34.00 -7.17 16.04
N ASP A 127 33.65 -7.53 17.28
CA ASP A 127 34.42 -8.51 18.07
C ASP A 127 34.41 -9.89 17.39
N PHE A 128 33.24 -10.38 16.96
CA PHE A 128 33.15 -11.65 16.21
C PHE A 128 33.96 -11.62 14.90
N LEU A 129 33.89 -10.49 14.19
CA LEU A 129 34.67 -10.30 12.97
C LEU A 129 36.17 -10.36 13.28
N SER A 130 36.62 -9.65 14.31
CA SER A 130 38.02 -9.62 14.73
C SER A 130 38.54 -11.01 15.06
N CYS A 131 37.78 -11.77 15.86
CA CYS A 131 38.12 -13.16 16.20
C CYS A 131 38.20 -14.07 14.96
N LYS A 132 37.31 -13.88 13.97
CA LYS A 132 37.28 -14.74 12.78
C LYS A 132 38.39 -14.42 11.77
N LEU A 133 38.73 -13.14 11.63
CA LEU A 133 39.80 -12.67 10.76
C LEU A 133 41.18 -13.03 11.34
N GLY A 134 41.35 -12.94 12.66
CA GLY A 134 42.53 -13.44 13.38
C GLY A 134 43.84 -12.93 12.78
N GLU A 135 44.73 -13.85 12.40
CA GLU A 135 46.06 -13.50 11.87
C GLU A 135 46.05 -12.59 10.63
N GLU A 136 45.03 -12.67 9.76
CA GLU A 136 44.93 -11.78 8.60
C GLU A 136 44.76 -10.32 9.03
N LEU A 137 43.98 -10.10 10.11
CA LEU A 137 43.76 -8.77 10.67
C LEU A 137 45.07 -8.22 11.24
N ASN A 138 45.83 -9.02 11.99
CA ASN A 138 47.09 -8.62 12.60
C ASN A 138 48.16 -8.30 11.55
N LYS A 139 48.20 -9.07 10.47
CA LYS A 139 49.11 -8.80 9.34
C LYS A 139 48.73 -7.49 8.65
N LEU A 140 47.45 -7.30 8.34
CA LEU A 140 47.00 -6.08 7.66
C LEU A 140 47.14 -4.84 8.54
N SER A 141 46.90 -4.97 9.85
CA SER A 141 47.06 -3.88 10.82
C SER A 141 48.51 -3.43 10.92
N SER A 142 49.46 -4.37 10.89
CA SER A 142 50.90 -4.06 10.88
C SER A 142 51.35 -3.33 9.61
N LEU A 143 50.76 -3.66 8.45
CA LEU A 143 51.06 -2.98 7.18
C LEU A 143 50.49 -1.56 7.11
N LEU A 144 49.40 -1.30 7.83
CA LEU A 144 48.70 -0.02 7.87
C LEU A 144 49.04 0.82 9.11
N ASP A 145 49.95 0.36 9.97
CA ASP A 145 50.31 1.00 11.24
C ASP A 145 49.06 1.44 12.06
N THR A 146 48.08 0.54 12.15
CA THR A 146 46.78 0.79 12.80
C THR A 146 46.48 -0.28 13.84
N SER A 147 45.66 0.02 14.84
CA SER A 147 45.23 -1.00 15.81
C SER A 147 44.31 -2.04 15.15
N GLU A 148 44.39 -3.30 15.60
CA GLU A 148 43.52 -4.39 15.11
C GLU A 148 42.03 -4.05 15.28
N LYS A 149 41.67 -3.42 16.41
CA LYS A 149 40.29 -3.05 16.72
C LYS A 149 39.75 -1.97 15.79
N ASP A 150 40.56 -0.95 15.49
CA ASP A 150 40.17 0.11 14.56
C ASP A 150 40.08 -0.42 13.13
N LEU A 151 41.01 -1.29 12.73
CA LEU A 151 40.96 -1.95 11.44
C LEU A 151 39.74 -2.85 11.29
N ALA A 152 39.37 -3.64 12.30
CA ALA A 152 38.17 -4.46 12.26
C ALA A 152 36.88 -3.61 12.15
N SER A 153 36.82 -2.49 12.86
CA SER A 153 35.76 -1.50 12.74
C SER A 153 35.69 -0.92 11.32
N ARG A 154 36.85 -0.54 10.75
CA ARG A 154 36.98 -0.02 9.39
C ARG A 154 36.51 -1.05 8.35
N LEU A 155 36.91 -2.31 8.49
CA LEU A 155 36.47 -3.42 7.62
C LEU A 155 34.96 -3.68 7.72
N TYR A 156 34.39 -3.63 8.92
CA TYR A 156 32.94 -3.75 9.10
C TYR A 156 32.18 -2.64 8.39
N ASP A 157 32.68 -1.40 8.44
CA ASP A 157 32.04 -0.26 7.77
C ASP A 157 32.17 -0.34 6.24
N LEU A 158 33.28 -0.88 5.73
CA LEU A 158 33.54 -1.10 4.30
C LEU A 158 32.82 -2.32 3.69
N SER A 159 32.42 -3.27 4.53
CA SER A 159 31.70 -4.47 4.11
C SER A 159 30.34 -4.14 3.49
N ASP A 160 29.95 -4.90 2.47
CA ASP A 160 28.75 -4.65 1.70
C ASP A 160 27.51 -5.26 2.38
N GLY A 161 26.76 -4.37 3.03
CA GLY A 161 25.61 -4.69 3.86
C GLY A 161 25.90 -4.65 5.35
N LYS A 162 24.90 -5.04 6.13
CA LYS A 162 24.97 -5.12 7.58
C LYS A 162 24.47 -6.51 8.01
N PRO A 163 25.35 -7.33 8.62
CA PRO A 163 24.96 -8.65 9.09
C PRO A 163 24.05 -8.54 10.31
N CYS A 164 23.07 -9.42 10.39
CA CYS A 164 22.18 -9.55 11.53
C CYS A 164 22.54 -10.81 12.30
N PHE A 165 22.86 -10.65 13.59
CA PHE A 165 23.05 -11.75 14.52
C PHE A 165 21.96 -11.74 15.57
N VAL A 166 21.36 -12.89 15.84
CA VAL A 166 20.26 -13.06 16.79
C VAL A 166 20.70 -13.85 18.01
N GLU A 167 20.20 -13.46 19.19
CA GLU A 167 20.49 -14.15 20.43
C GLU A 167 19.72 -15.47 20.53
N TYR A 168 20.43 -16.52 20.92
CA TYR A 168 19.89 -17.82 21.26
C TYR A 168 20.21 -18.17 22.72
N ASN A 169 19.16 -18.50 23.48
CA ASN A 169 19.25 -18.88 24.88
C ASN A 169 18.86 -20.35 25.06
N GLN A 170 19.87 -21.22 25.14
CA GLN A 170 19.68 -22.67 25.29
C GLN A 170 18.82 -23.05 26.51
N LYS A 171 18.83 -22.26 27.58
CA LYS A 171 18.02 -22.54 28.78
C LYS A 171 16.53 -22.32 28.54
N GLU A 172 16.18 -21.33 27.72
CA GLU A 172 14.80 -20.95 27.46
C GLU A 172 14.08 -21.96 26.55
N TYR A 173 14.81 -22.56 25.61
CA TYR A 173 14.27 -23.45 24.58
C TYR A 173 14.63 -24.93 24.80
N LYS A 174 15.07 -25.28 26.02
CA LYS A 174 15.52 -26.63 26.34
C LYS A 174 14.38 -27.64 26.18
N GLY A 175 14.63 -28.71 25.43
CA GLY A 175 13.68 -29.82 25.25
C GLY A 175 12.68 -29.63 24.11
N GLN A 176 12.70 -28.50 23.41
CA GLN A 176 11.95 -28.33 22.17
C GLN A 176 12.67 -29.03 21.02
N GLN A 177 11.91 -29.79 20.22
CA GLN A 177 12.45 -30.52 19.07
C GLN A 177 12.63 -29.62 17.83
N SER A 178 11.75 -28.64 17.69
CA SER A 178 11.74 -27.66 16.62
C SER A 178 11.44 -26.28 17.17
N LEU A 179 12.11 -25.26 16.64
CA LEU A 179 11.84 -23.85 16.93
C LEU A 179 11.45 -23.11 15.66
N LEU A 180 10.49 -22.19 15.76
CA LEU A 180 10.07 -21.29 14.70
C LEU A 180 10.72 -19.92 14.89
N LEU A 181 11.63 -19.58 13.98
CA LEU A 181 12.19 -18.23 13.85
C LEU A 181 11.42 -17.47 12.78
N SER A 182 10.84 -16.33 13.12
CA SER A 182 10.10 -15.47 12.21
C SER A 182 10.74 -14.09 12.09
N ILE A 183 10.86 -13.59 10.86
CA ILE A 183 11.36 -12.27 10.52
C ILE A 183 10.26 -11.55 9.76
N THR A 184 9.71 -10.47 10.30
CA THR A 184 8.71 -9.64 9.61
C THR A 184 9.25 -8.24 9.37
N PHE A 185 9.07 -7.72 8.16
CA PHE A 185 9.39 -6.33 7.82
C PHE A 185 8.49 -5.82 6.70
N PHE A 186 8.43 -4.50 6.55
CA PHE A 186 7.77 -3.87 5.42
C PHE A 186 8.77 -3.52 4.34
N ASP A 187 8.34 -3.75 3.11
CA ASP A 187 9.07 -3.34 1.93
C ASP A 187 8.17 -2.54 0.97
N SER A 188 8.80 -1.72 0.14
CA SER A 188 8.14 -0.87 -0.83
C SER A 188 8.76 -1.09 -2.20
N ILE A 189 7.92 -1.15 -3.22
CA ILE A 189 8.38 -1.38 -4.60
C ILE A 189 9.27 -0.23 -5.07
N ARG A 190 10.47 -0.57 -5.55
CA ARG A 190 11.50 0.35 -6.04
C ARG A 190 11.61 0.31 -7.57
N ASN A 191 12.49 1.16 -8.11
CA ASN A 191 12.84 1.24 -9.54
C ASN A 191 11.64 1.21 -10.48
N LYS A 192 10.69 2.11 -10.21
CA LYS A 192 9.43 2.20 -10.95
C LYS A 192 9.67 2.66 -12.40
N ALA A 193 9.73 1.70 -13.31
CA ALA A 193 9.85 1.96 -14.73
C ALA A 193 8.49 1.81 -15.42
N LYS A 194 8.08 2.80 -16.20
CA LYS A 194 6.85 2.73 -16.99
C LYS A 194 7.16 2.07 -18.34
N LEU A 195 6.55 0.92 -18.62
CA LEU A 195 6.58 0.39 -19.99
C LEU A 195 5.69 1.26 -20.88
N ARG A 196 6.34 1.99 -21.80
CA ARG A 196 5.70 2.99 -22.69
C ARG A 196 4.83 2.36 -23.78
N ASN A 197 4.91 1.04 -24.02
CA ASN A 197 4.33 0.38 -25.19
C ASN A 197 2.97 -0.31 -25.01
N LYS A 198 2.25 -0.15 -23.90
CA LYS A 198 0.84 -0.58 -23.83
C LYS A 198 -0.07 0.61 -24.12
N GLY A 199 -0.85 0.49 -25.20
CA GLY A 199 -1.59 1.56 -25.88
C GLY A 199 -2.42 2.48 -24.99
N TRP A 200 -2.71 3.67 -25.52
CA TRP A 200 -3.45 4.75 -24.84
C TRP A 200 -4.89 4.39 -24.43
N TRP A 201 -5.37 3.22 -24.85
CA TRP A 201 -6.76 2.78 -24.73
C TRP A 201 -7.17 2.38 -23.30
N THR A 202 -6.24 2.06 -22.39
CA THR A 202 -6.58 1.71 -21.00
C THR A 202 -5.71 2.49 -19.99
N PRO A 203 -6.27 3.43 -19.19
CA PRO A 203 -5.51 4.18 -18.19
C PRO A 203 -5.12 3.37 -16.95
N LEU A 204 -5.65 2.15 -16.80
CA LEU A 204 -5.35 1.24 -15.69
C LEU A 204 -3.85 0.89 -15.65
N GLN A 205 -3.28 0.99 -14.44
CA GLN A 205 -1.87 0.70 -14.16
C GLN A 205 -1.73 -0.66 -13.47
N GLU A 206 -1.53 -1.71 -14.24
CA GLU A 206 -1.14 -3.00 -13.70
C GLU A 206 0.33 -2.97 -13.29
N LYS A 207 0.72 -3.89 -12.42
CA LYS A 207 2.09 -3.95 -11.92
C LYS A 207 2.74 -5.28 -12.20
N GLU A 208 4.01 -5.20 -12.56
CA GLU A 208 4.91 -6.33 -12.68
C GLU A 208 6.07 -6.09 -11.71
N ILE A 209 6.29 -7.03 -10.81
CA ILE A 209 7.19 -6.88 -9.68
C ILE A 209 8.18 -8.03 -9.70
N THR A 210 9.47 -7.72 -9.76
CA THR A 210 10.51 -8.73 -9.66
C THR A 210 10.88 -8.95 -8.19
N TYR A 211 10.92 -10.21 -7.77
CA TYR A 211 11.33 -10.64 -6.43
C TYR A 211 12.37 -11.75 -6.53
N ASN A 212 13.56 -11.53 -5.97
CA ASN A 212 14.59 -12.56 -5.87
C ASN A 212 14.43 -13.31 -4.55
N TYR A 213 14.15 -14.59 -4.64
CA TYR A 213 14.20 -15.52 -3.52
C TYR A 213 15.58 -16.17 -3.48
N SER A 214 16.19 -16.21 -2.29
CA SER A 214 17.41 -16.98 -2.05
C SER A 214 17.25 -17.81 -0.76
N THR A 215 17.61 -19.09 -0.84
CA THR A 215 17.64 -19.97 0.34
C THR A 215 18.74 -19.51 1.30
N ILE A 216 18.45 -19.43 2.59
CA ILE A 216 19.48 -19.26 3.63
C ILE A 216 20.18 -20.60 3.87
N SER A 217 19.40 -21.69 4.00
CA SER A 217 19.94 -23.04 4.16
C SER A 217 19.98 -23.75 2.81
N GLY A 218 21.16 -24.24 2.41
CA GLY A 218 21.36 -24.88 1.10
C GLY A 218 20.52 -26.14 0.87
N ASN A 219 19.96 -26.73 1.92
CA ASN A 219 19.21 -27.99 1.86
C ASN A 219 17.74 -27.85 2.29
N ALA A 220 17.27 -26.64 2.62
CA ALA A 220 15.92 -26.46 3.15
C ALA A 220 14.88 -26.37 2.03
N ASN A 221 13.80 -27.14 2.16
CA ASN A 221 12.61 -26.94 1.33
C ASN A 221 11.98 -25.58 1.67
N ALA A 222 11.52 -24.89 0.64
CA ALA A 222 10.98 -23.56 0.79
C ALA A 222 9.55 -23.45 0.26
N TRP A 223 8.67 -22.87 1.07
CA TRP A 223 7.33 -22.47 0.65
C TRP A 223 7.31 -20.97 0.42
N VAL A 224 6.96 -20.54 -0.78
CA VAL A 224 6.76 -19.13 -1.09
C VAL A 224 5.28 -18.88 -1.34
N TYR A 225 4.73 -17.93 -0.61
CA TYR A 225 3.33 -17.57 -0.62
C TYR A 225 3.19 -16.10 -0.99
N PHE A 226 2.43 -15.82 -2.04
CA PHE A 226 2.10 -14.47 -2.47
C PHE A 226 0.60 -14.24 -2.26
N LYS A 227 0.24 -13.11 -1.66
CA LYS A 227 -1.14 -12.66 -1.53
C LYS A 227 -1.32 -11.26 -2.09
N ALA A 228 -2.26 -11.12 -3.01
CA ALA A 228 -2.68 -9.86 -3.61
C ALA A 228 -3.22 -8.88 -2.56
N PRO A 229 -3.18 -7.56 -2.83
CA PRO A 229 -4.02 -6.63 -2.09
C PRO A 229 -5.49 -6.92 -2.37
N ALA A 230 -6.37 -6.55 -1.43
CA ALA A 230 -7.81 -6.78 -1.58
C ALA A 230 -8.34 -6.21 -2.90
N ASN A 231 -9.22 -6.95 -3.57
CA ASN A 231 -9.80 -6.65 -4.89
C ASN A 231 -8.82 -6.73 -6.07
N PHE A 232 -7.64 -7.33 -5.90
CA PHE A 232 -6.70 -7.58 -6.99
C PHE A 232 -6.46 -9.07 -7.18
N ILE A 233 -6.14 -9.45 -8.41
CA ILE A 233 -5.71 -10.81 -8.76
C ILE A 233 -4.19 -10.82 -8.79
N LEU A 234 -3.58 -11.89 -8.28
CA LEU A 234 -2.15 -12.08 -8.32
C LEU A 234 -1.79 -13.35 -9.10
N SER A 235 -0.77 -13.23 -9.94
CA SER A 235 -0.12 -14.38 -10.56
C SER A 235 1.38 -14.23 -10.44
N ALA A 236 2.08 -15.26 -9.96
CA ALA A 236 3.53 -15.26 -9.88
C ALA A 236 4.12 -16.35 -10.79
N THR A 237 5.06 -15.96 -11.65
CA THR A 237 5.78 -16.89 -12.53
C THR A 237 7.23 -17.01 -12.06
N PRO A 238 7.68 -18.21 -11.64
CA PRO A 238 9.08 -18.45 -11.33
C PRO A 238 9.92 -18.51 -12.61
N ASN A 239 11.10 -17.89 -12.56
CA ASN A 239 12.15 -18.04 -13.56
C ASN A 239 13.19 -19.05 -13.04
N ALA A 240 12.86 -20.33 -13.13
CA ALA A 240 13.72 -21.44 -12.70
C ALA A 240 13.53 -22.66 -13.63
N ASP A 241 14.52 -23.55 -13.66
CA ASP A 241 14.44 -24.79 -14.43
C ASP A 241 13.28 -25.69 -13.97
N GLU A 242 12.65 -26.39 -14.92
CA GLU A 242 11.57 -27.33 -14.64
C GLU A 242 11.99 -28.41 -13.62
N GLY A 243 11.11 -28.72 -12.66
CA GLY A 243 11.36 -29.71 -11.61
C GLY A 243 12.18 -29.19 -10.41
N LYS A 244 12.47 -27.89 -10.33
CA LYS A 244 12.98 -27.22 -9.11
C LYS A 244 11.90 -26.50 -8.30
N TYR A 245 10.70 -26.39 -8.87
CA TYR A 245 9.54 -25.79 -8.23
C TYR A 245 8.28 -26.56 -8.58
N GLU A 246 7.29 -26.48 -7.71
CA GLU A 246 5.94 -26.99 -7.90
C GLU A 246 4.96 -25.86 -7.55
N ILE A 247 4.06 -25.54 -8.48
CA ILE A 247 3.00 -24.56 -8.23
C ILE A 247 1.89 -25.29 -7.50
N SER A 248 1.64 -24.89 -6.26
CA SER A 248 0.51 -25.42 -5.49
C SER A 248 -0.75 -24.68 -5.95
N PRO A 249 -1.77 -25.38 -6.48
CA PRO A 249 -2.99 -24.73 -6.94
C PRO A 249 -3.71 -24.09 -5.75
N SER A 250 -4.11 -22.84 -5.93
CA SER A 250 -4.99 -22.11 -5.01
C SER A 250 -6.38 -22.05 -5.62
N ASN A 251 -7.42 -22.18 -4.79
CA ASN A 251 -8.81 -21.91 -5.18
C ASN A 251 -9.15 -20.41 -5.15
N ASP A 252 -8.23 -19.58 -4.63
CA ASP A 252 -8.37 -18.14 -4.49
C ASP A 252 -7.42 -17.43 -5.47
N ASP A 253 -7.99 -16.60 -6.34
CA ASP A 253 -7.31 -15.79 -7.36
C ASP A 253 -6.41 -14.70 -6.74
N GLU A 254 -6.59 -14.39 -5.45
CA GLU A 254 -5.71 -13.48 -4.71
C GLU A 254 -4.41 -14.16 -4.28
N ILE A 255 -4.33 -15.49 -4.31
CA ILE A 255 -3.28 -16.27 -3.66
C ILE A 255 -2.52 -17.11 -4.67
N THR A 256 -1.19 -17.05 -4.61
CA THR A 256 -0.31 -18.00 -5.32
C THR A 256 0.67 -18.62 -4.34
N SER A 257 0.73 -19.95 -4.30
CA SER A 257 1.68 -20.69 -3.47
C SER A 257 2.58 -21.56 -4.34
N ILE A 258 3.88 -21.52 -4.05
CA ILE A 258 4.91 -22.21 -4.83
C ILE A 258 5.83 -22.91 -3.84
N VAL A 259 6.05 -24.21 -4.05
CA VAL A 259 7.01 -25.01 -3.30
C VAL A 259 8.29 -25.07 -4.11
N ILE A 260 9.42 -24.81 -3.47
CA ILE A 260 10.75 -24.83 -4.09
C ILE A 260 11.57 -25.90 -3.41
N THR A 261 12.16 -26.79 -4.21
CA THR A 261 12.98 -27.91 -3.73
C THR A 261 14.43 -27.73 -4.18
N PRO A 262 15.38 -27.50 -3.26
CA PRO A 262 16.77 -27.17 -3.60
C PRO A 262 17.56 -28.31 -4.25
N LYS A 263 17.11 -29.57 -4.14
CA LYS A 263 17.80 -30.77 -4.67
C LYS A 263 19.30 -30.85 -4.31
N GLY A 264 19.72 -30.23 -3.21
CA GLY A 264 21.10 -30.24 -2.70
C GLY A 264 21.93 -28.99 -3.00
N ASP A 265 21.41 -28.03 -3.78
CA ASP A 265 22.12 -26.80 -4.12
C ASP A 265 21.47 -25.56 -3.49
N LYS A 266 22.28 -24.54 -3.17
CA LYS A 266 21.78 -23.20 -2.81
C LYS A 266 20.96 -22.65 -3.97
N LEU A 267 19.69 -22.40 -3.72
CA LEU A 267 18.75 -22.11 -4.78
C LEU A 267 18.34 -20.63 -4.73
N SER A 268 18.50 -19.97 -5.87
CA SER A 268 18.06 -18.60 -6.10
C SER A 268 17.02 -18.62 -7.23
N VAL A 269 15.80 -18.15 -6.97
CA VAL A 269 14.74 -18.02 -7.97
C VAL A 269 14.33 -16.57 -8.10
N ASP A 270 14.25 -16.10 -9.34
CA ASP A 270 13.61 -14.83 -9.63
C ASP A 270 12.13 -15.06 -9.95
N PHE A 271 11.26 -14.33 -9.26
CA PHE A 271 9.82 -14.33 -9.50
C PHE A 271 9.41 -13.06 -10.22
N ASN A 272 8.60 -13.21 -11.27
CA ASN A 272 7.82 -12.10 -11.81
C ASN A 272 6.40 -12.20 -11.26
N ILE A 273 6.04 -11.24 -10.42
CA ILE A 273 4.74 -11.15 -9.76
C ILE A 273 3.91 -10.12 -10.51
N TYR A 274 2.75 -10.52 -11.00
CA TYR A 274 1.79 -9.65 -11.66
C TYR A 274 0.63 -9.36 -10.71
N ILE A 275 0.40 -8.08 -10.43
CA ILE A 275 -0.77 -7.60 -9.68
C ILE A 275 -1.71 -6.95 -10.68
N ASN A 276 -2.84 -7.61 -10.91
CA ASN A 276 -3.78 -7.28 -11.95
C ASN A 276 -5.14 -6.90 -11.37
N VAL A 277 -5.82 -5.99 -12.06
CA VAL A 277 -7.21 -5.66 -11.75
C VAL A 277 -8.10 -6.80 -12.27
N PRO A 278 -9.10 -7.29 -11.50
CA PRO A 278 -10.07 -8.25 -11.97
C PRO A 278 -10.75 -7.83 -13.27
N ASN A 279 -11.08 -8.79 -14.13
CA ASN A 279 -11.62 -8.50 -15.46
C ASN A 279 -12.95 -7.73 -15.40
N ALA A 280 -13.86 -8.09 -14.49
CA ALA A 280 -15.13 -7.38 -14.30
C ALA A 280 -14.91 -5.88 -14.01
N LEU A 281 -13.93 -5.58 -13.15
CA LEU A 281 -13.58 -4.21 -12.77
C LEU A 281 -12.92 -3.46 -13.93
N LYS A 282 -12.03 -4.12 -14.68
CA LYS A 282 -11.45 -3.58 -15.92
C LYS A 282 -12.54 -3.16 -16.91
N VAL A 283 -13.53 -4.04 -17.13
CA VAL A 283 -14.64 -3.77 -18.05
C VAL A 283 -15.46 -2.58 -17.56
N TRP A 284 -15.87 -2.58 -16.29
CA TRP A 284 -16.65 -1.49 -15.70
C TRP A 284 -15.97 -0.13 -15.84
N TYR A 285 -14.70 -0.04 -15.46
CA TYR A 285 -13.96 1.21 -15.54
C TYR A 285 -13.74 1.68 -16.97
N ASN A 286 -13.39 0.78 -17.88
CA ASN A 286 -13.23 1.17 -19.28
C ASN A 286 -14.57 1.59 -19.89
N MET A 287 -15.67 0.91 -19.59
CA MET A 287 -17.02 1.27 -20.04
C MET A 287 -17.39 2.69 -19.58
N MET A 288 -17.24 2.98 -18.29
CA MET A 288 -17.51 4.32 -17.73
C MET A 288 -16.64 5.39 -18.37
N LEU A 289 -15.36 5.10 -18.59
CA LEU A 289 -14.45 6.02 -19.27
C LEU A 289 -14.90 6.33 -20.70
N TYR A 290 -15.25 5.30 -21.50
CA TYR A 290 -15.66 5.49 -22.89
C TYR A 290 -17.03 6.18 -23.02
N LEU A 291 -18.00 5.82 -22.17
CA LEU A 291 -19.28 6.53 -22.08
C LEU A 291 -19.08 8.02 -21.80
N SER A 292 -18.15 8.33 -20.89
CA SER A 292 -17.85 9.71 -20.53
C SER A 292 -17.16 10.47 -21.67
N TYR A 293 -16.26 9.83 -22.41
CA TYR A 293 -15.68 10.42 -23.62
C TYR A 293 -16.73 10.67 -24.71
N ALA A 294 -17.67 9.75 -24.90
CA ALA A 294 -18.77 9.95 -25.84
C ALA A 294 -19.65 11.14 -25.42
N GLY A 295 -19.96 11.28 -24.13
CA GLY A 295 -20.67 12.44 -23.59
C GLY A 295 -19.93 13.76 -23.82
N VAL A 296 -18.62 13.81 -23.56
CA VAL A 296 -17.80 15.00 -23.83
C VAL A 296 -17.77 15.34 -25.32
N LEU A 297 -17.57 14.35 -26.19
CA LEU A 297 -17.56 14.54 -27.64
C LEU A 297 -18.90 15.11 -28.14
N TRP A 298 -20.01 14.54 -27.66
CA TRP A 298 -21.34 15.01 -27.99
C TRP A 298 -21.58 16.46 -27.52
N GLY A 299 -21.15 16.79 -26.29
CA GLY A 299 -21.23 18.16 -25.78
C GLY A 299 -20.40 19.16 -26.60
N ILE A 300 -19.19 18.79 -27.03
CA ILE A 300 -18.36 19.62 -27.92
C ILE A 300 -19.04 19.83 -29.27
N LEU A 301 -19.64 18.78 -29.85
CA LEU A 301 -20.39 18.89 -31.11
C LEU A 301 -21.59 19.83 -30.95
N LEU A 302 -22.36 19.72 -29.86
CA LEU A 302 -23.47 20.63 -29.58
C LEU A 302 -23.01 22.08 -29.44
N VAL A 303 -21.89 22.33 -28.75
CA VAL A 303 -21.29 23.67 -28.68
C VAL A 303 -20.92 24.17 -30.08
N GLY A 304 -20.24 23.35 -30.88
CA GLY A 304 -19.85 23.68 -32.25
C GLY A 304 -21.03 23.98 -33.16
N PHE A 305 -22.09 23.18 -33.10
CA PHE A 305 -23.31 23.41 -33.86
C PHE A 305 -24.04 24.66 -33.39
N LYS A 306 -24.13 24.94 -32.08
CA LYS A 306 -24.81 26.12 -31.55
C LYS A 306 -24.18 27.43 -32.03
N THR A 307 -22.87 27.42 -32.29
CA THR A 307 -22.17 28.61 -32.85
C THR A 307 -22.50 28.87 -34.32
N LYS A 308 -23.05 27.89 -35.06
CA LYS A 308 -23.31 27.99 -36.51
C LYS A 308 -24.78 27.80 -36.90
N VAL A 309 -25.59 27.12 -36.08
CA VAL A 309 -26.96 26.69 -36.36
C VAL A 309 -27.78 26.72 -35.06
N SER A 310 -29.06 27.05 -35.14
CA SER A 310 -29.99 26.97 -34.00
C SER A 310 -30.23 25.52 -33.60
N ILE A 311 -29.99 25.19 -32.33
CA ILE A 311 -30.23 23.85 -31.75
C ILE A 311 -31.50 23.92 -30.91
N SER A 312 -32.35 22.90 -30.97
CA SER A 312 -33.57 22.82 -30.16
C SER A 312 -33.26 22.69 -28.66
N ASP A 313 -34.02 23.37 -27.82
CA ASP A 313 -33.88 23.32 -26.35
C ASP A 313 -34.03 21.89 -25.79
N ASN A 314 -34.90 21.06 -26.38
CA ASN A 314 -35.08 19.65 -26.01
C ASN A 314 -33.78 18.82 -26.14
N MET A 315 -32.94 19.10 -27.15
CA MET A 315 -31.65 18.44 -27.31
C MET A 315 -30.64 18.86 -26.23
N ILE A 316 -30.70 20.11 -25.77
CA ILE A 316 -29.83 20.64 -24.71
C ILE A 316 -30.26 20.05 -23.36
N GLU A 317 -31.57 19.99 -23.10
CA GLU A 317 -32.12 19.38 -21.88
C GLU A 317 -31.77 17.88 -21.80
N THR A 318 -31.94 17.14 -22.90
CA THR A 318 -31.54 15.73 -22.99
C THR A 318 -30.05 15.56 -22.71
N PHE A 319 -29.20 16.40 -23.30
CA PHE A 319 -27.75 16.36 -23.05
C PHE A 319 -27.41 16.62 -21.57
N ASN A 320 -28.03 17.63 -20.96
CA ASN A 320 -27.80 17.97 -19.56
C ASN A 320 -28.18 16.80 -18.64
N ASN A 321 -29.36 16.21 -18.84
CA ASN A 321 -29.83 15.06 -18.07
C ASN A 321 -28.89 13.85 -18.19
N CYS A 322 -28.48 13.51 -19.42
CA CYS A 322 -27.50 12.44 -19.65
C CYS A 322 -26.14 12.75 -19.03
N SER A 323 -25.69 14.00 -19.11
CA SER A 323 -24.39 14.42 -18.55
C SER A 323 -24.39 14.39 -17.03
N TYR A 324 -25.48 14.79 -16.37
CA TYR A 324 -25.62 14.65 -14.92
C TYR A 324 -25.60 13.18 -14.48
N ALA A 325 -26.25 12.28 -15.22
CA ALA A 325 -26.19 10.85 -14.95
C ALA A 325 -24.75 10.29 -15.09
N ILE A 326 -24.02 10.71 -16.13
CA ILE A 326 -22.60 10.35 -16.31
C ILE A 326 -21.75 10.89 -15.15
N ILE A 327 -21.93 12.15 -14.76
CA ILE A 327 -21.19 12.75 -13.65
C ILE A 327 -21.46 11.99 -12.34
N ALA A 328 -22.72 11.67 -12.04
CA ALA A 328 -23.09 10.91 -10.85
C ALA A 328 -22.44 9.51 -10.84
N ALA A 329 -22.48 8.79 -11.97
CA ALA A 329 -21.84 7.50 -12.12
C ALA A 329 -20.30 7.57 -11.96
N LEU A 330 -19.66 8.62 -12.49
CA LEU A 330 -18.23 8.85 -12.32
C LEU A 330 -17.85 9.17 -10.87
N ILE A 331 -18.67 9.96 -10.16
CA ILE A 331 -18.45 10.27 -8.73
C ILE A 331 -18.56 9.00 -7.88
N ALA A 332 -19.61 8.19 -8.11
CA ALA A 332 -19.79 6.92 -7.40
C ALA A 332 -18.61 5.96 -7.68
N THR A 333 -18.22 5.82 -8.94
CA THR A 333 -17.09 4.99 -9.34
C THR A 333 -15.77 5.49 -8.75
N ARG A 334 -15.59 6.81 -8.63
CA ARG A 334 -14.41 7.43 -8.00
C ARG A 334 -14.35 7.20 -6.49
N GLY A 335 -15.48 7.25 -5.79
CA GLY A 335 -15.53 6.96 -4.35
C GLY A 335 -14.98 5.57 -4.04
N TRP A 336 -15.31 4.59 -4.88
CA TRP A 336 -14.80 3.23 -4.76
C TRP A 336 -13.28 3.14 -5.08
N LEU A 337 -12.82 3.82 -6.13
CA LEU A 337 -11.40 3.92 -6.52
C LEU A 337 -10.49 4.55 -5.45
N MET A 338 -11.02 5.40 -4.58
CA MET A 338 -10.24 6.14 -3.59
C MET A 338 -9.72 5.25 -2.46
N SER A 339 -10.34 4.08 -2.25
CA SER A 339 -9.82 3.04 -1.35
C SER A 339 -8.58 2.30 -1.90
N GLU A 340 -8.30 2.39 -3.22
CA GLU A 340 -7.26 1.64 -3.93
C GLU A 340 -6.15 2.57 -4.49
N GLU A 341 -5.83 3.60 -3.70
CA GLU A 341 -5.32 4.93 -4.05
C GLU A 341 -4.07 5.02 -4.97
N GLN A 342 -3.36 3.93 -5.26
CA GLN A 342 -2.09 3.97 -5.99
C GLN A 342 -2.11 3.39 -7.40
N VAL A 343 -2.82 2.28 -7.66
CA VAL A 343 -2.95 1.72 -9.03
C VAL A 343 -4.00 2.50 -9.83
N MET A 344 -5.02 2.99 -9.12
CA MET A 344 -6.20 3.60 -9.70
C MET A 344 -6.13 5.14 -9.74
N LYS A 345 -5.05 5.73 -9.25
CA LYS A 345 -4.90 7.19 -9.18
C LYS A 345 -5.04 7.88 -10.54
N LYS A 346 -4.44 7.29 -11.58
CA LYS A 346 -4.45 7.87 -12.93
C LYS A 346 -5.85 7.87 -13.55
N ILE A 347 -6.62 6.80 -13.36
CA ILE A 347 -7.99 6.73 -13.84
C ILE A 347 -8.91 7.65 -13.03
N SER A 348 -8.73 7.70 -11.71
CA SER A 348 -9.43 8.63 -10.82
C SER A 348 -9.21 10.10 -11.22
N ASN A 349 -7.95 10.50 -11.47
CA ASN A 349 -7.64 11.84 -11.95
C ASN A 349 -8.28 12.14 -13.31
N ARG A 350 -8.31 11.18 -14.24
CA ARG A 350 -8.99 11.34 -15.53
C ARG A 350 -10.49 11.54 -15.35
N TYR A 351 -11.14 10.79 -14.46
CA TYR A 351 -12.55 10.99 -14.16
C TYR A 351 -12.83 12.38 -13.61
N THR A 352 -11.99 12.89 -12.69
CA THR A 352 -12.11 14.26 -12.20
C THR A 352 -12.02 15.27 -13.34
N THR A 353 -11.04 15.13 -14.24
CA THR A 353 -10.92 16.03 -15.40
C THR A 353 -12.16 15.97 -16.30
N ILE A 354 -12.69 14.79 -16.57
CA ILE A 354 -13.88 14.63 -17.42
C ILE A 354 -15.12 15.26 -16.75
N ILE A 355 -15.30 15.06 -15.44
CA ILE A 355 -16.37 15.73 -14.67
C ILE A 355 -16.28 17.25 -14.84
N CYS A 356 -15.10 17.84 -14.66
CA CYS A 356 -14.90 19.29 -14.82
C CYS A 356 -15.23 19.77 -16.25
N ILE A 357 -14.85 19.01 -17.27
CA ILE A 357 -15.16 19.32 -18.67
C ILE A 357 -16.68 19.27 -18.91
N LEU A 358 -17.35 18.19 -18.48
CA LEU A 358 -18.81 18.05 -18.64
C LEU A 358 -19.56 19.17 -17.94
N ILE A 359 -19.19 19.52 -16.71
CA ILE A 359 -19.79 20.64 -15.97
C ILE A 359 -19.61 21.95 -16.75
N SER A 360 -18.41 22.20 -17.28
CA SER A 360 -18.12 23.41 -18.06
C SER A 360 -18.96 23.48 -19.35
N LEU A 361 -19.16 22.36 -20.04
CA LEU A 361 -20.01 22.26 -21.22
C LEU A 361 -21.49 22.52 -20.89
N ILE A 362 -22.00 21.93 -19.79
CA ILE A 362 -23.37 22.16 -19.31
C ILE A 362 -23.58 23.65 -19.01
N ILE A 363 -22.67 24.26 -18.25
CA ILE A 363 -22.71 25.69 -17.90
C ILE A 363 -22.74 26.53 -19.18
N TYR A 364 -21.81 26.30 -20.11
CA TYR A 364 -21.74 27.06 -21.36
C TYR A 364 -23.04 26.94 -22.18
N LEU A 365 -23.54 25.73 -22.39
CA LEU A 365 -24.75 25.51 -23.19
C LEU A 365 -25.98 26.16 -22.54
N SER A 366 -26.08 26.11 -21.22
CA SER A 366 -27.18 26.70 -20.43
C SER A 366 -27.15 28.23 -20.47
N PHE A 367 -25.99 28.85 -20.24
CA PHE A 367 -25.84 30.31 -20.34
C PHE A 367 -26.01 30.84 -21.78
N ALA A 368 -25.57 30.08 -22.77
CA ALA A 368 -25.78 30.44 -24.17
C ALA A 368 -27.27 30.37 -24.57
N CYS A 369 -28.10 29.53 -23.94
CA CYS A 369 -29.57 29.55 -24.13
C CYS A 369 -30.19 30.80 -23.50
N TYR A 370 -29.78 31.16 -22.29
CA TYR A 370 -30.31 32.34 -21.59
C TYR A 370 -30.10 33.65 -22.38
N LYS A 371 -28.97 33.78 -23.08
CA LYS A 371 -28.66 34.96 -23.89
C LYS A 371 -29.50 35.06 -25.18
N SER A 372 -29.89 33.92 -25.77
CA SER A 372 -30.72 33.89 -27.00
C SER A 372 -32.19 34.24 -26.72
N SER A 373 -32.72 33.86 -25.56
CA SER A 373 -34.11 34.14 -25.15
C SER A 373 -34.39 35.64 -24.92
N LYS A 374 -33.43 36.40 -24.37
CA LYS A 374 -33.58 37.85 -24.17
C LYS A 374 -33.61 38.68 -25.46
N THR A 375 -32.96 38.20 -26.53
CA THR A 375 -33.00 38.88 -27.84
C THR A 375 -34.32 38.70 -28.59
N ALA A 376 -35.06 37.61 -28.32
CA ALA A 376 -36.36 37.37 -28.96
C ALA A 376 -37.49 38.23 -28.32
N THR A 377 -37.43 38.47 -27.02
CA THR A 377 -38.47 39.22 -26.29
C THR A 377 -38.47 40.74 -26.56
N THR A 378 -37.45 41.29 -27.23
CA THR A 378 -37.42 42.73 -27.56
C THR A 378 -38.06 43.03 -28.92
N THR A 379 -38.40 42.03 -29.74
CA THR A 379 -38.95 42.23 -31.09
C THR A 379 -40.46 42.01 -31.20
N GLU A 380 -41.11 41.42 -30.19
CA GLU A 380 -42.56 41.11 -30.24
C GLU A 380 -43.47 42.12 -29.52
N VAL A 381 -42.94 43.13 -28.80
CA VAL A 381 -43.77 44.08 -28.02
C VAL A 381 -44.33 45.25 -28.86
N VAL A 382 -44.04 45.34 -30.17
CA VAL A 382 -44.47 46.50 -30.99
C VAL A 382 -45.78 46.26 -31.76
N ASN A 383 -46.30 45.02 -31.85
CA ASN A 383 -47.44 44.72 -32.74
C ASN A 383 -48.59 43.97 -32.06
N GLN A 384 -49.14 44.48 -30.95
CA GLN A 384 -50.47 44.05 -30.48
C GLN A 384 -51.07 45.03 -29.46
N GLU A 385 -51.44 46.22 -29.91
CA GLU A 385 -52.50 47.00 -29.28
C GLU A 385 -53.66 47.14 -30.28
N TYR A 386 -54.88 47.18 -29.74
CA TYR A 386 -56.20 47.15 -30.40
C TYR A 386 -56.79 45.76 -30.63
N PHE A 387 -57.49 45.23 -29.61
CA PHE A 387 -58.91 44.90 -29.74
C PHE A 387 -59.56 44.84 -28.33
N ILE A 388 -60.48 45.78 -28.07
CA ILE A 388 -61.35 45.82 -26.89
C ILE A 388 -62.66 45.13 -27.25
N CYS A 389 -63.16 44.21 -26.41
CA CYS A 389 -64.60 44.04 -26.16
C CYS A 389 -64.90 43.16 -24.92
N ASN A 390 -65.37 43.83 -23.88
CA ASN A 390 -66.48 43.54 -22.93
C ASN A 390 -66.90 42.11 -22.56
N ASP A 391 -66.80 41.84 -21.26
CA ASP A 391 -67.83 41.42 -20.30
C ASP A 391 -69.05 40.60 -20.75
N THR A 392 -69.23 39.46 -20.08
CA THR A 392 -70.53 39.04 -19.54
C THR A 392 -70.34 38.27 -18.23
N ILE A 393 -70.90 38.83 -17.15
CA ILE A 393 -71.18 38.24 -15.85
C ILE A 393 -72.48 37.43 -15.95
N ILE A 394 -72.53 36.22 -15.39
CA ILE A 394 -73.78 35.61 -14.87
C ILE A 394 -73.46 34.92 -13.53
N ASP A 395 -74.16 35.38 -12.51
CA ASP A 395 -74.30 34.87 -11.13
C ASP A 395 -74.77 33.39 -11.08
N ASP A 396 -74.43 32.66 -9.99
CA ASP A 396 -75.45 32.35 -8.98
C ASP A 396 -74.97 31.47 -7.79
N THR A 397 -75.34 31.96 -6.60
CA THR A 397 -75.81 31.25 -5.39
C THR A 397 -74.85 30.55 -4.42
N HIS A 398 -74.77 31.18 -3.23
CA HIS A 398 -74.48 30.62 -1.91
C HIS A 398 -75.56 29.60 -1.44
N ASN A 399 -75.15 28.57 -0.70
CA ASN A 399 -75.78 28.26 0.60
C ASN A 399 -74.93 27.40 1.54
N ASN A 400 -74.95 27.80 2.82
CA ASN A 400 -74.27 27.28 4.00
C ASN A 400 -74.84 25.94 4.51
N VAL A 401 -74.00 25.12 5.14
CA VAL A 401 -74.31 24.44 6.42
C VAL A 401 -73.03 24.34 7.28
N ASN A 402 -73.08 24.99 8.46
CA ASN A 402 -72.18 24.81 9.60
C ASN A 402 -72.71 23.70 10.53
N ILE A 403 -71.83 22.86 11.10
CA ILE A 403 -72.01 22.25 12.43
C ILE A 403 -70.67 22.34 13.19
N PHE A 404 -70.77 22.92 14.38
CA PHE A 404 -69.76 23.19 15.42
C PHE A 404 -69.32 21.92 16.19
N ILE A 405 -68.11 21.92 16.79
CA ILE A 405 -67.84 22.10 18.25
C ILE A 405 -66.31 21.96 18.52
N ASP A 406 -65.76 23.00 19.18
CA ASP A 406 -64.59 23.19 20.07
C ASP A 406 -63.92 21.93 20.69
N ASP A 407 -62.68 21.91 21.19
CA ASP A 407 -61.57 22.86 21.41
C ASP A 407 -60.36 21.99 21.80
N THR A 408 -59.12 22.34 21.41
CA THR A 408 -57.93 22.37 22.30
C THR A 408 -56.63 22.78 21.57
N LEU A 409 -56.12 23.94 22.00
CA LEU A 409 -54.72 24.32 22.26
C LEU A 409 -53.76 24.68 21.10
N ASP A 410 -53.70 26.00 20.84
CA ASP A 410 -52.55 26.92 21.00
C ASP A 410 -51.17 26.55 20.42
N LEU A 411 -50.77 27.27 19.35
CA LEU A 411 -49.87 28.45 19.31
C LEU A 411 -48.39 28.05 19.35
N GLN A 412 -47.63 28.06 18.24
CA GLN A 412 -47.18 29.19 17.41
C GLN A 412 -46.24 30.12 18.20
N ASP A 413 -44.95 30.08 17.85
CA ASP A 413 -44.01 31.14 18.21
C ASP A 413 -43.03 31.40 17.06
N SER A 414 -42.90 32.68 16.74
CA SER A 414 -41.96 33.22 15.78
C SER A 414 -41.38 34.52 16.34
N ILE A 415 -40.07 34.69 16.09
CA ILE A 415 -39.30 35.94 15.98
C ILE A 415 -38.37 36.29 17.16
N ASN A 416 -37.06 36.16 16.86
CA ASN A 416 -35.83 36.84 17.34
C ASN A 416 -35.99 38.33 17.78
N PRO A 417 -35.04 39.01 18.48
CA PRO A 417 -33.58 38.93 18.27
C PRO A 417 -32.60 39.28 19.45
N THR A 418 -31.30 39.23 19.12
CA THR A 418 -30.13 40.01 19.62
C THR A 418 -29.38 39.69 20.93
N ALA A 419 -28.10 39.31 20.72
CA ALA A 419 -26.84 39.81 21.32
C ALA A 419 -26.53 39.68 22.83
N SER A 420 -25.42 39.00 23.17
CA SER A 420 -24.21 39.61 23.75
C SER A 420 -23.18 38.57 24.25
N CYS A 421 -21.91 38.99 24.25
CA CYS A 421 -20.68 38.24 24.57
C CYS A 421 -20.57 37.71 26.01
N SER A 422 -19.80 36.62 26.20
CA SER A 422 -18.65 36.60 27.14
C SER A 422 -17.90 35.27 27.12
N LEU A 423 -16.56 35.37 27.14
CA LEU A 423 -15.60 34.32 27.47
C LEU A 423 -15.77 33.85 28.93
N GLN A 424 -15.54 32.57 29.19
CA GLN A 424 -14.76 32.13 30.36
C GLN A 424 -14.29 30.66 30.22
N VAL A 425 -13.01 30.45 30.57
CA VAL A 425 -12.33 29.16 30.80
C VAL A 425 -12.24 28.94 32.32
N PRO A 426 -12.34 27.69 32.83
CA PRO A 426 -11.22 27.09 33.59
C PRO A 426 -11.02 25.58 33.24
N ILE A 427 -9.80 25.09 32.99
CA ILE A 427 -8.76 24.58 33.92
C ILE A 427 -9.06 23.17 34.53
N ALA A 428 -8.21 22.21 34.10
CA ALA A 428 -7.52 21.10 34.82
C ALA A 428 -8.33 20.14 35.75
N THR A 429 -7.99 18.86 35.94
CA THR A 429 -6.67 18.26 36.25
C THR A 429 -6.79 16.71 36.29
N SER A 430 -5.70 15.98 35.99
CA SER A 430 -5.12 14.76 36.65
C SER A 430 -6.03 13.70 37.35
N GLN A 431 -5.75 12.39 37.47
CA GLN A 431 -4.50 11.65 37.69
C GLN A 431 -4.82 10.14 37.85
N GLN A 432 -3.86 9.27 37.46
CA GLN A 432 -3.38 8.03 38.13
C GLN A 432 -4.30 6.81 38.48
N SER A 433 -3.88 5.64 37.94
CA SER A 433 -3.99 4.25 38.49
C SER A 433 -3.27 4.11 39.86
N PRO A 434 -3.19 2.96 40.61
CA PRO A 434 -3.27 1.53 40.21
C PRO A 434 -3.87 0.56 41.30
N VAL A 435 -3.74 -0.78 41.12
CA VAL A 435 -3.17 -1.78 42.08
C VAL A 435 -3.66 -3.24 41.82
N GLN A 436 -2.73 -4.17 42.09
CA GLN A 436 -2.63 -5.64 41.93
C GLN A 436 -3.55 -6.52 42.79
N GLY A 437 -3.61 -7.83 42.47
CA GLY A 437 -3.96 -8.92 43.40
C GLY A 437 -3.78 -10.34 42.83
N GLN A 438 -2.94 -11.17 43.48
CA GLN A 438 -2.55 -12.57 43.20
C GLN A 438 -3.57 -13.64 43.70
N SER A 439 -3.54 -14.86 43.14
CA SER A 439 -3.21 -16.16 43.84
C SER A 439 -3.84 -17.45 43.22
N ASP A 440 -2.95 -18.35 42.79
CA ASP A 440 -2.77 -19.81 43.01
C ASP A 440 -3.88 -20.91 43.02
N ILE A 441 -3.77 -21.87 42.05
CA ILE A 441 -3.57 -23.38 42.13
C ILE A 441 -4.73 -24.30 42.68
N PRO A 442 -4.90 -25.66 42.42
CA PRO A 442 -4.33 -26.65 41.44
C PRO A 442 -5.34 -27.65 40.73
N SER A 443 -4.76 -28.45 39.79
CA SER A 443 -4.97 -29.90 39.51
C SER A 443 -6.16 -30.42 38.68
N GLY A 444 -5.86 -31.31 37.71
CA GLY A 444 -6.81 -32.24 37.09
C GLY A 444 -6.39 -32.72 35.69
N SER A 445 -6.36 -34.04 35.47
CA SER A 445 -5.73 -34.77 34.37
C SER A 445 -6.69 -35.33 33.30
N VAL A 446 -6.16 -35.55 32.08
CA VAL A 446 -6.58 -36.48 30.99
C VAL A 446 -7.86 -36.15 30.19
N THR A 447 -7.74 -35.87 28.88
CA THR A 447 -8.07 -36.76 27.72
C THR A 447 -7.99 -35.99 26.39
N LYS A 448 -7.62 -36.70 25.32
CA LYS A 448 -7.76 -36.31 23.91
C LYS A 448 -9.19 -35.83 23.63
N ASP A 449 -9.33 -34.73 22.89
CA ASP A 449 -10.25 -34.68 21.75
C ASP A 449 -9.98 -33.47 20.85
N MET A 450 -10.20 -33.73 19.57
CA MET A 450 -10.04 -32.88 18.40
C MET A 450 -11.32 -32.05 18.23
N TYR A 451 -11.27 -30.73 18.38
CA TYR A 451 -12.36 -29.85 17.93
C TYR A 451 -11.81 -28.56 17.31
N LEU A 452 -12.15 -28.38 16.04
CA LEU A 452 -12.23 -27.11 15.34
C LEU A 452 -13.28 -26.25 16.05
N ASP A 453 -12.93 -25.01 16.42
CA ASP A 453 -13.93 -24.02 16.81
C ASP A 453 -13.99 -22.91 15.76
N VAL A 454 -15.12 -22.92 15.06
CA VAL A 454 -15.61 -21.91 14.13
C VAL A 454 -16.48 -20.99 14.96
N ASN A 455 -16.01 -19.76 15.24
CA ASN A 455 -16.87 -18.72 15.80
C ASN A 455 -17.29 -17.74 14.71
N GLY A 456 -18.53 -17.93 14.26
CA GLY A 456 -19.31 -16.94 13.51
C GLY A 456 -20.43 -16.38 14.38
N ASN A 457 -20.80 -15.13 14.05
CA ASN A 457 -21.89 -14.28 14.54
C ASN A 457 -21.64 -13.59 15.91
N GLN A 458 -21.93 -12.30 16.08
CA GLN A 458 -23.01 -11.53 15.47
C GLN A 458 -22.77 -10.01 15.59
N LYS A 459 -23.32 -9.28 14.61
CA LYS A 459 -23.48 -7.81 14.54
C LYS A 459 -24.04 -7.20 15.83
N CYS A 460 -23.53 -6.03 16.19
CA CYS A 460 -24.33 -4.88 16.63
C CYS A 460 -23.79 -3.62 15.96
N SER A 461 -24.67 -2.99 15.18
CA SER A 461 -24.66 -1.60 14.77
C SER A 461 -24.70 -0.68 15.98
N ASP A 462 -24.00 0.47 15.93
CA ASP A 462 -24.60 1.75 16.30
C ASP A 462 -23.80 2.93 15.73
N PHE A 463 -24.57 3.88 15.21
CA PHE A 463 -24.20 5.21 14.73
C PHE A 463 -23.75 6.10 15.91
N GLY A 464 -22.78 6.97 15.67
CA GLY A 464 -22.47 8.05 16.63
C GLY A 464 -21.26 8.90 16.27
N ASN A 465 -21.51 9.96 15.49
CA ASN A 465 -20.75 11.21 15.42
C ASN A 465 -19.22 11.17 15.37
N SER A 466 -18.68 11.31 14.16
CA SER A 466 -17.52 12.16 13.94
C SER A 466 -17.70 12.92 12.63
N GLU A 467 -17.94 14.23 12.74
CA GLU A 467 -17.83 15.18 11.65
C GLU A 467 -16.43 15.10 11.03
N CYS A 468 -16.30 14.37 9.92
CA CYS A 468 -15.12 14.47 9.06
C CYS A 468 -15.31 15.62 8.08
N SER A 469 -14.79 16.78 8.46
CA SER A 469 -14.51 17.88 7.54
C SER A 469 -13.52 17.41 6.46
N ILE A 470 -14.01 16.98 5.30
CA ILE A 470 -13.21 16.69 4.10
C ILE A 470 -13.56 17.75 3.06
N PHE A 471 -13.07 18.97 3.26
CA PHE A 471 -12.89 19.96 2.19
C PHE A 471 -11.59 20.73 2.45
N GLY A 472 -10.48 20.05 2.19
CA GLY A 472 -9.17 20.70 2.01
C GLY A 472 -9.01 21.17 0.57
N ILE A 473 -9.82 22.13 0.13
CA ILE A 473 -9.55 22.93 -1.07
C ILE A 473 -9.47 24.38 -0.61
N LYS A 474 -8.24 24.90 -0.51
CA LYS A 474 -8.01 26.36 -0.48
C LYS A 474 -8.39 26.90 -1.84
N THR A 475 -9.62 27.39 -1.98
CA THR A 475 -10.01 28.21 -3.12
C THR A 475 -9.45 29.61 -2.88
N THR A 476 -8.30 29.91 -3.50
CA THR A 476 -7.81 31.28 -3.60
C THR A 476 -8.79 32.05 -4.47
N VAL A 477 -9.61 32.89 -3.84
CA VAL A 477 -10.54 33.81 -4.50
C VAL A 477 -9.73 34.92 -5.17
N LEU A 478 -9.75 34.94 -6.49
CA LEU A 478 -9.29 36.05 -7.33
C LEU A 478 -10.31 36.19 -8.45
N PHE A 479 -11.20 37.19 -8.34
CA PHE A 479 -11.86 37.98 -9.39
C PHE A 479 -12.92 38.83 -8.66
N ALA A 480 -12.54 40.04 -8.24
CA ALA A 480 -12.71 41.29 -8.98
C ALA A 480 -14.07 41.92 -8.70
N SER A 481 -14.04 42.87 -7.77
CA SER A 481 -14.98 43.97 -7.62
C SER A 481 -15.07 44.77 -8.93
N ALA A 482 -16.22 44.69 -9.59
CA ALA A 482 -16.71 45.75 -10.46
C ALA A 482 -18.24 45.61 -10.52
N VAL A 483 -18.93 46.74 -10.44
CA VAL A 483 -20.39 46.96 -10.32
C VAL A 483 -20.83 47.26 -8.89
N GLN A 484 -20.51 48.49 -8.48
CA GLN A 484 -21.51 49.42 -7.97
C GLN A 484 -21.40 50.72 -8.79
#